data_AF-A0A382VQD8-F1
#
_entry.id   AF-A0A382VQD8-F1
#
_cell.length_a   1.000
_cell.length_b   1.000
_cell.length_c   1.000
_cell.angle_alpha   90.00
_cell.angle_beta   90.00
_cell.angle_gamma   90.00
#
_symmetry.space_group_name_H-M   'P 1'
#
loop_
_entity.id
_entity.type
_entity.pdbx_description
1 polymer ?
#
loop_
_entity_poly.entity_id
_entity_poly.type
_entity_poly.pdbx_seq_one_letter_code
_entity_poly.pdbx_strand_id
1 'polypeptide(L)'
;MNEQFRVAHKLGLMFLHDTPLPEDVKAWAISQLHAKSPALGIKKIKLHPKAKVIEWPKSLQPDLLTRDNMFNTFKENMKRDELGLAGFTSQAAKEDNRSKNALGDTDQLKFAHRNVYGEDQVKLRFTAFWA
;
A
#
# COMPACT_ATOMS: atom_id res chain seq x y z
N MET A 1 2.64 24.81 -22.15
CA MET A 1 1.97 24.00 -21.11
C MET A 1 2.66 24.28 -19.79
N ASN A 2 1.94 24.79 -18.78
CA ASN A 2 2.51 25.38 -17.56
C ASN A 2 3.21 24.30 -16.70
N GLU A 3 4.47 24.53 -16.30
CA GLU A 3 5.27 23.61 -15.47
C GLU A 3 4.55 23.21 -14.18
N GLN A 4 3.71 24.08 -13.63
CA GLN A 4 2.89 23.81 -12.45
C GLN A 4 1.88 22.67 -12.67
N PHE A 5 1.34 22.52 -13.88
CA PHE A 5 0.48 21.40 -14.25
C PHE A 5 1.27 20.08 -14.38
N ARG A 6 2.53 20.20 -14.80
CA ARG A 6 3.52 19.11 -14.87
C ARG A 6 3.88 18.59 -13.48
N VAL A 7 4.03 19.50 -12.52
CA VAL A 7 4.26 19.22 -11.10
C VAL A 7 3.01 18.61 -10.46
N ALA A 8 1.81 19.12 -10.75
CA ALA A 8 0.55 18.56 -10.21
C ALA A 8 0.31 17.10 -10.64
N HIS A 9 0.59 16.75 -11.90
CA HIS A 9 0.60 15.36 -12.36
C HIS A 9 1.61 14.49 -11.58
N LYS A 10 2.83 14.99 -11.34
CA LYS A 10 3.86 14.26 -10.59
C LYS A 10 3.54 14.12 -9.10
N LEU A 11 2.98 15.16 -8.47
CA LEU A 11 2.70 15.19 -7.03
C LEU A 11 1.43 14.42 -6.65
N GLY A 12 0.40 14.40 -7.50
CA GLY A 12 -0.86 13.70 -7.23
C GLY A 12 -0.84 12.21 -7.59
N LEU A 13 -0.16 11.85 -8.68
CA LEU A 13 -0.17 10.49 -9.25
C LEU A 13 1.11 9.71 -8.95
N MET A 14 2.06 10.28 -8.20
CA MET A 14 3.28 9.58 -7.72
C MET A 14 4.08 8.90 -8.85
N PHE A 15 4.17 9.55 -10.03
CA PHE A 15 5.02 9.07 -11.11
C PHE A 15 6.48 8.97 -10.67
N LEU A 16 7.17 7.92 -11.14
CA LEU A 16 8.63 7.87 -11.03
C LEU A 16 9.24 9.02 -11.83
N HIS A 17 10.39 9.53 -11.36
CA HIS A 17 11.04 10.69 -11.99
C HIS A 17 11.42 10.44 -13.46
N ASP A 18 11.69 9.18 -13.81
CA ASP A 18 12.05 8.71 -15.16
C ASP A 18 10.84 8.45 -16.06
N THR A 19 9.60 8.45 -15.55
CA THR A 19 8.42 8.13 -16.36
C THR A 19 8.07 9.32 -17.26
N PRO A 20 8.01 9.13 -18.60
CA PRO A 20 7.57 10.19 -19.50
C PRO A 20 6.10 10.52 -19.25
N LEU A 21 5.74 11.78 -19.47
CA LEU A 21 4.35 12.20 -19.34
C LEU A 21 3.56 11.74 -20.57
N PRO A 22 2.29 11.32 -20.40
CA PRO A 22 1.44 10.97 -21.52
C PRO A 22 1.16 12.21 -22.37
N GLU A 23 1.26 12.07 -23.69
CA GLU A 23 0.91 13.14 -24.65
C GLU A 23 -0.60 13.41 -24.66
N ASP A 24 -1.41 12.35 -24.60
CA ASP A 24 -2.87 12.42 -24.40
C ASP A 24 -3.25 11.93 -23.00
N VAL A 25 -3.50 12.89 -22.11
CA VAL A 25 -3.90 12.64 -20.72
C VAL A 25 -5.25 11.93 -20.62
N LYS A 26 -6.19 12.19 -21.53
CA LYS A 26 -7.54 11.60 -21.46
C LYS A 26 -7.50 10.13 -21.83
N ALA A 27 -6.88 9.81 -22.95
CA ALA A 27 -6.69 8.43 -23.37
C ALA A 27 -5.88 7.63 -22.34
N TRP A 28 -4.82 8.25 -21.79
CA TRP A 28 -4.04 7.67 -20.70
C TRP A 28 -4.92 7.39 -19.46
N ALA A 29 -5.69 8.37 -18.97
CA ALA A 29 -6.54 8.17 -17.80
C ALA A 29 -7.58 7.05 -18.01
N ILE A 30 -8.21 6.98 -19.19
CA ILE A 30 -9.16 5.91 -19.52
C ILE A 30 -8.48 4.54 -19.49
N SER A 31 -7.27 4.42 -20.06
CA SER A 31 -6.51 3.16 -20.02
C SER A 31 -6.21 2.70 -18.58
N GLN A 32 -5.91 3.63 -17.68
CA GLN A 32 -5.64 3.36 -16.26
C GLN A 32 -6.89 2.87 -15.50
N LEU A 33 -8.09 3.31 -15.91
CA LEU A 33 -9.36 2.83 -15.35
C LEU A 33 -9.65 1.37 -15.73
N HIS A 34 -9.25 0.96 -16.94
CA HIS A 34 -9.44 -0.41 -17.45
C HIS A 34 -8.27 -1.35 -17.16
N ALA A 35 -7.13 -0.82 -16.69
CA ALA A 35 -5.96 -1.60 -16.37
C ALA A 35 -6.24 -2.68 -15.31
N LYS A 36 -5.52 -3.80 -15.45
CA LYS A 36 -5.45 -4.80 -14.39
C LYS A 36 -4.79 -4.16 -13.17
N SER A 37 -5.23 -4.58 -12.00
CA SER A 37 -4.92 -3.95 -10.73
C SER A 37 -4.07 -4.86 -9.82
N PRO A 38 -2.92 -5.40 -10.26
CA PRO A 38 -2.10 -6.25 -9.41
C PRO A 38 -1.50 -5.45 -8.27
N ALA A 39 -1.43 -6.06 -7.09
CA ALA A 39 -0.64 -5.50 -5.99
C ALA A 39 0.84 -5.69 -6.35
N LEU A 40 1.57 -4.60 -6.56
CA LEU A 40 2.99 -4.62 -6.93
C LEU A 40 3.83 -3.97 -5.82
N GLY A 41 5.10 -4.37 -5.73
CA GLY A 41 6.03 -3.76 -4.81
C GLY A 41 7.47 -4.24 -4.95
N ILE A 42 8.34 -3.64 -4.14
CA ILE A 42 9.76 -3.99 -4.05
C ILE A 42 10.00 -4.73 -2.74
N LYS A 43 10.57 -5.94 -2.81
CA LYS A 43 10.91 -6.73 -1.61
C LYS A 43 12.16 -6.22 -0.88
N LYS A 44 13.17 -5.76 -1.63
CA LYS A 44 14.43 -5.25 -1.10
C LYS A 44 14.85 -4.03 -1.89
N ILE A 45 15.01 -2.90 -1.21
CA ILE A 45 15.56 -1.69 -1.82
C ILE A 45 17.02 -2.00 -2.21
N LYS A 46 17.36 -1.81 -3.47
CA LYS A 46 18.71 -1.92 -4.02
C LYS A 46 18.95 -0.72 -4.91
N LEU A 47 20.06 -0.02 -4.67
CA LEU A 47 20.49 1.08 -5.55
C LEU A 47 20.94 0.53 -6.90
N HIS A 48 21.81 -0.48 -6.89
CA HIS A 48 22.32 -1.13 -8.11
C HIS A 48 22.48 -2.64 -7.92
N PRO A 49 21.94 -3.48 -8.84
CA PRO A 49 20.96 -3.10 -9.88
C PRO A 49 19.65 -2.58 -9.26
N LYS A 50 18.91 -1.71 -9.99
CA LYS A 50 17.61 -1.19 -9.56
C LYS A 50 16.74 -2.36 -9.10
N ALA A 51 16.10 -2.22 -7.94
CA ALA A 51 15.27 -3.29 -7.40
C ALA A 51 14.12 -3.64 -8.35
N LYS A 52 13.87 -4.94 -8.51
CA LYS A 52 12.80 -5.43 -9.38
C LYS A 52 11.45 -5.25 -8.69
N VAL A 53 10.51 -4.67 -9.43
CA VAL A 53 9.09 -4.66 -9.05
C VAL A 53 8.55 -6.06 -9.27
N ILE A 54 7.97 -6.64 -8.22
CA ILE A 54 7.36 -7.96 -8.24
C ILE A 54 5.94 -7.89 -7.67
N GLU A 55 5.15 -8.94 -7.88
CA GLU A 55 3.86 -9.08 -7.22
C GLU A 55 4.02 -9.11 -5.70
N TRP A 56 3.06 -8.46 -5.02
CA TRP A 56 3.02 -8.40 -3.57
C TRP A 56 2.85 -9.81 -3.00
N PRO A 57 3.61 -10.21 -1.96
CA PRO A 57 3.53 -11.57 -1.42
C PRO A 57 2.11 -11.95 -1.02
N LYS A 58 1.65 -13.14 -1.44
CA LYS A 58 0.32 -13.66 -1.06
C LYS A 58 0.17 -13.85 0.45
N SER A 59 1.26 -14.17 1.15
CA SER A 59 1.29 -14.27 2.62
C SER A 59 0.97 -12.95 3.32
N LEU A 60 1.19 -11.81 2.67
CA LEU A 60 0.86 -10.47 3.17
C LEU A 60 -0.49 -9.96 2.63
N GLN A 61 -1.27 -10.85 1.99
CA GLN A 61 -2.60 -10.57 1.46
C GLN A 61 -3.58 -11.64 1.95
N PRO A 62 -3.78 -11.76 3.27
CA PRO A 62 -4.81 -12.65 3.82
C PRO A 62 -6.19 -12.26 3.27
N ASP A 63 -7.07 -13.25 3.11
CA ASP A 63 -8.46 -13.03 2.70
C ASP A 63 -9.25 -12.30 3.79
N LEU A 64 -10.49 -11.90 3.46
CA LEU A 64 -11.34 -11.10 4.36
C LEU A 64 -11.64 -11.81 5.69
N LEU A 65 -11.90 -13.12 5.66
CA LEU A 65 -12.18 -13.89 6.87
C LEU A 65 -10.94 -13.98 7.76
N THR A 66 -9.79 -14.24 7.16
CA THR A 66 -8.50 -14.28 7.85
C THR A 66 -8.19 -12.90 8.44
N ARG A 67 -8.46 -11.81 7.70
CA ARG A 67 -8.30 -10.43 8.20
C ARG A 67 -9.19 -10.13 9.39
N ASP A 68 -10.45 -10.53 9.35
CA ASP A 68 -11.36 -10.32 10.47
C ASP A 68 -10.89 -11.06 11.73
N ASN A 69 -10.48 -12.33 11.56
CA ASN A 69 -9.92 -13.13 12.65
C ASN A 69 -8.66 -12.50 13.25
N MET A 70 -7.73 -12.05 12.39
CA MET A 70 -6.52 -11.35 12.84
C MET A 70 -6.87 -10.08 13.61
N PHE A 71 -7.81 -9.27 13.12
CA PHE A 71 -8.24 -8.05 13.82
C PHE A 71 -8.95 -8.34 15.15
N ASN A 72 -9.71 -9.44 15.24
CA ASN A 72 -10.27 -9.92 16.50
C ASN A 72 -9.16 -10.29 17.50
N THR A 73 -8.15 -11.05 17.08
CA THR A 73 -6.98 -11.36 17.92
C THR A 73 -6.23 -10.10 18.35
N PHE A 74 -6.09 -9.10 17.47
CA PHE A 74 -5.49 -7.82 17.81
C PHE A 74 -6.23 -7.15 18.98
N LYS A 75 -7.56 -7.05 18.90
CA LYS A 75 -8.43 -6.47 19.95
C LYS A 75 -8.35 -7.25 21.26
N GLU A 76 -8.35 -8.58 21.20
CA GLU A 76 -8.20 -9.42 22.40
C GLU A 76 -6.88 -9.17 23.11
N ASN A 77 -5.77 -9.11 22.37
CA ASN A 77 -4.47 -8.84 22.95
C ASN A 77 -4.37 -7.42 23.53
N MET A 78 -5.04 -6.42 22.95
CA MET A 78 -5.14 -5.10 23.56
C MET A 78 -5.88 -5.15 24.90
N LYS A 79 -6.99 -5.90 25.00
CA LYS A 79 -7.69 -6.08 26.28
C LYS A 79 -6.81 -6.77 27.33
N ARG A 80 -5.97 -7.73 26.92
CA ARG A 80 -5.02 -8.41 27.82
C ARG A 80 -3.94 -7.46 28.35
N ASP A 81 -3.47 -6.54 27.51
CA ASP A 81 -2.56 -5.45 27.89
C ASP A 81 -3.24 -4.49 28.89
N GLU A 82 -4.47 -4.06 28.62
CA GLU A 82 -5.27 -3.21 29.53
C GLU A 82 -5.49 -3.87 30.90
N LEU A 83 -5.67 -5.20 30.93
CA LEU A 83 -5.81 -5.99 32.16
C LEU A 83 -4.47 -6.28 32.87
N GLY A 84 -3.34 -5.84 32.32
CA GLY A 84 -2.02 -6.02 32.92
C GLY A 84 -1.51 -7.46 32.89
N LEU A 85 -2.00 -8.31 31.98
CA LEU A 85 -1.62 -9.72 31.94
C LEU A 85 -0.15 -9.89 31.49
N ALA A 86 0.55 -10.81 32.17
CA ALA A 86 1.94 -11.13 31.88
C ALA A 86 2.12 -11.52 30.40
N GLY A 87 3.13 -10.93 29.75
CA GLY A 87 3.45 -11.19 28.34
C GLY A 87 2.79 -10.23 27.34
N PHE A 88 1.83 -9.40 27.75
CA PHE A 88 1.13 -8.46 26.84
C PHE A 88 1.48 -6.98 27.07
N THR A 89 2.01 -6.66 28.24
CA THR A 89 2.24 -5.27 28.67
C THR A 89 3.52 -4.63 28.12
N SER A 90 4.47 -5.45 27.68
CA SER A 90 5.74 -4.96 27.13
C SER A 90 5.53 -4.27 25.78
N GLN A 91 6.36 -3.26 25.50
CA GLN A 91 6.34 -2.57 24.20
C GLN A 91 6.57 -3.54 23.03
N ALA A 92 7.47 -4.51 23.21
CA ALA A 92 7.72 -5.55 22.21
C ALA A 92 6.48 -6.40 21.91
N ALA A 93 5.68 -6.74 22.94
CA ALA A 93 4.43 -7.48 22.75
C ALA A 93 3.37 -6.66 22.00
N LYS A 94 3.29 -5.34 22.26
CA LYS A 94 2.40 -4.43 21.54
C LYS A 94 2.78 -4.31 20.06
N GLU A 95 4.07 -4.16 19.78
CA GLU A 95 4.62 -4.11 18.42
C GLU A 95 4.43 -5.43 17.66
N ASP A 96 4.67 -6.56 18.33
CA ASP A 96 4.41 -7.89 17.77
C ASP A 96 2.93 -8.08 17.42
N ASN A 97 2.02 -7.69 18.32
CA ASN A 97 0.58 -7.74 18.07
C ASN A 97 0.17 -6.83 16.89
N ARG A 98 0.69 -5.60 16.83
CA ARG A 98 0.41 -4.68 15.72
C ARG A 98 0.92 -5.22 14.38
N SER A 99 2.16 -5.70 14.35
CA SER A 99 2.80 -6.21 13.12
C SER A 99 2.15 -7.49 12.61
N LYS A 100 1.74 -8.40 13.50
CA LYS A 100 1.12 -9.68 13.12
C LYS A 100 -0.36 -9.54 12.82
N ASN A 101 -1.11 -8.75 13.59
CA ASN A 101 -2.57 -8.83 13.59
C ASN A 101 -3.28 -7.59 13.05
N ALA A 102 -2.73 -6.38 13.24
CA ALA A 102 -3.35 -5.16 12.71
C ALA A 102 -2.99 -4.90 11.24
N LEU A 103 -1.75 -5.23 10.84
CA LEU A 103 -1.22 -5.11 9.47
C LEU A 103 -1.35 -3.72 8.80
N GLY A 104 -1.71 -2.67 9.55
CA GLY A 104 -1.91 -1.33 9.00
C GLY A 104 -0.71 -0.79 8.25
N ASP A 105 0.50 -0.98 8.80
CA ASP A 105 1.74 -0.53 8.15
C ASP A 105 2.02 -1.32 6.86
N THR A 106 1.63 -2.61 6.81
CA THR A 106 1.74 -3.46 5.61
C THR A 106 0.76 -3.01 4.53
N ASP A 107 -0.47 -2.67 4.90
CA ASP A 107 -1.47 -2.18 3.95
C ASP A 107 -1.12 -0.80 3.40
N GLN A 108 -0.63 0.10 4.26
CA GLN A 108 -0.12 1.41 3.83
C GLN A 108 1.03 1.27 2.84
N LEU A 109 1.99 0.38 3.14
CA LEU A 109 3.11 0.13 2.23
C LEU A 109 2.65 -0.48 0.89
N LYS A 110 1.71 -1.43 0.93
CA LYS A 110 1.10 -2.01 -0.28
C LYS A 110 0.42 -0.93 -1.12
N PHE A 111 -0.35 -0.05 -0.48
CA PHE A 111 -1.03 1.06 -1.15
C PHE A 111 -0.03 2.03 -1.78
N ALA A 112 1.00 2.44 -1.02
CA ALA A 112 2.05 3.34 -1.51
C ALA A 112 2.81 2.74 -2.71
N HIS A 113 3.23 1.47 -2.62
CA HIS A 113 3.92 0.80 -3.71
C HIS A 113 3.03 0.64 -4.95
N ARG A 114 1.75 0.30 -4.80
CA ARG A 114 0.83 0.19 -5.94
C ARG A 114 0.57 1.54 -6.60
N ASN A 115 0.53 2.64 -5.86
CA ASN A 115 0.43 3.98 -6.43
C ASN A 115 1.67 4.39 -7.26
N VAL A 116 2.85 3.88 -6.93
CA VAL A 116 4.09 4.22 -7.65
C VAL A 116 4.33 3.27 -8.83
N TYR A 117 4.14 1.96 -8.63
CA TYR A 117 4.53 0.92 -9.57
C TYR A 117 3.36 0.31 -10.35
N GLY A 118 2.12 0.57 -9.96
CA GLY A 118 0.93 0.09 -10.64
C GLY A 118 0.60 0.90 -11.89
N GLU A 119 -0.08 0.26 -12.83
CA GLU A 119 -0.62 0.87 -14.05
C GLU A 119 -2.09 1.32 -13.88
N ASP A 120 -2.55 1.42 -12.63
CA ASP A 120 -3.94 1.73 -12.28
C ASP A 120 -4.04 2.86 -11.25
N GLN A 121 -3.10 3.81 -11.30
CA GLN A 121 -2.94 4.90 -10.33
C GLN A 121 -4.21 5.77 -10.25
N VAL A 122 -4.79 6.10 -11.41
CA VAL A 122 -6.02 6.90 -11.50
C VAL A 122 -7.19 6.16 -10.85
N LYS A 123 -7.34 4.87 -11.15
CA LYS A 123 -8.38 4.01 -10.59
C LYS A 123 -8.26 3.91 -9.07
N LEU A 124 -7.06 3.68 -8.57
CA LEU A 124 -6.75 3.63 -7.14
C LEU A 124 -7.14 4.92 -6.41
N ARG A 125 -6.76 6.08 -6.97
CA ARG A 125 -7.10 7.38 -6.39
C ARG A 125 -8.59 7.62 -6.34
N PHE A 126 -9.32 7.29 -7.40
CA PHE A 126 -10.78 7.38 -7.38
C PHE A 126 -11.39 6.48 -6.32
N THR A 127 -10.94 5.22 -6.22
CA THR A 127 -11.47 4.31 -5.18
C THR A 127 -11.15 4.78 -3.76
N ALA A 128 -9.98 5.41 -3.54
CA ALA A 128 -9.59 5.90 -2.22
C ALA A 128 -10.26 7.23 -1.83
N PHE A 129 -10.61 8.09 -2.79
CA PHE A 129 -11.31 9.35 -2.52
C PHE A 129 -12.76 9.12 -2.05
N TRP A 130 -13.39 8.06 -2.53
CA TRP A 130 -14.80 7.72 -2.23
C TRP A 130 -14.97 6.64 -1.15
N ALA A 131 -13.89 6.12 -0.58
CA ALA A 131 -13.91 5.12 0.51
C ALA A 131 -13.89 5.82 1.88
#